data_AF-A0A0G0U7J6-F1
#
_entry.id   AF-A0A0G0U7J6-F1
#
_cell.length_a   1.000
_cell.length_b   1.000
_cell.length_c   1.000
_cell.angle_alpha   90.00
_cell.angle_beta   90.00
_cell.angle_gamma   90.00
#
_symmetry.space_group_name_H-M   'P 1'
#
loop_
_entity.id
_entity.type
_entity.pdbx_description
1 polymer ?
#
loop_
_entity_poly.entity_id
_entity_poly.type
_entity_poly.pdbx_seq_one_letter_code
_entity_poly.pdbx_strand_id
1 'polypeptide(L)'
;MIFLPFLSFILYKLYRGGNVFFACLLVFFASFLFLPKMHERYMYPVFVFFPFVLHKFPKLKNIFFVLSLIFAINLYHWWWVPYIPTLVPFFDLELVERGSSFINLGAFSYLLWKYQLS
;
A
#
# COMPACT_ATOMS: atom_id res chain seq x y z
N MET A 1 16.20 8.84 -1.33
CA MET A 1 16.59 9.27 0.04
C MET A 1 15.44 9.19 1.04
N ILE A 2 14.17 9.42 0.63
CA ILE A 2 13.00 9.42 1.54
C ILE A 2 12.70 8.05 2.18
N PHE A 3 13.06 6.93 1.55
CA PHE A 3 12.82 5.59 2.10
C PHE A 3 13.57 5.29 3.42
N LEU A 4 14.82 5.75 3.54
CA LEU A 4 15.70 5.45 4.69
C LEU A 4 15.14 5.88 6.05
N PRO A 5 14.63 7.12 6.26
CA PRO A 5 14.07 7.50 7.55
C PRO A 5 12.85 6.64 7.94
N PHE A 6 11.98 6.28 6.98
CA PHE A 6 10.85 5.39 7.26
C PHE A 6 11.33 3.99 7.66
N LEU A 7 12.30 3.43 6.92
CA LEU A 7 12.88 2.13 7.23
C LEU A 7 13.50 2.12 8.65
N SER A 8 14.33 3.13 8.96
CA SER A 8 14.97 3.25 10.27
C SER A 8 13.95 3.35 11.40
N PHE A 9 12.89 4.15 11.22
CA PHE A 9 11.81 4.26 12.22
C PHE A 9 11.09 2.91 12.43
N ILE A 10 10.74 2.22 11.35
CA ILE A 10 10.03 0.93 11.42
C ILE A 10 10.87 -0.11 12.15
N LEU A 11 12.17 -0.20 11.82
CA LEU A 11 13.13 -1.12 12.45
C LEU A 11 13.38 -0.77 13.92
N TYR A 12 13.49 0.52 14.25
CA TYR A 12 13.63 0.97 15.65
C TYR A 12 12.44 0.52 16.49
N LYS A 13 11.21 0.73 15.99
CA LYS A 13 10.02 0.31 16.72
C LYS A 13 9.92 -1.22 16.80
N LEU A 14 10.32 -1.94 15.75
CA LEU A 14 10.36 -3.40 15.76
C LEU A 14 11.31 -3.91 16.85
N TYR A 15 12.50 -3.32 16.96
CA TYR A 15 13.48 -3.63 18.02
C TYR A 15 12.92 -3.38 19.43
N ARG A 16 12.02 -2.41 19.59
CA ARG A 16 11.31 -2.11 20.85
C ARG A 16 10.11 -3.03 21.13
N GLY A 17 9.92 -4.11 20.37
CA GLY A 17 8.81 -5.07 20.56
C GLY A 17 7.59 -4.80 19.69
N GLY A 18 7.74 -4.05 18.61
CA GLY A 18 6.69 -3.86 17.61
C GLY A 18 6.23 -5.17 16.96
N ASN A 19 5.03 -5.18 16.38
CA ASN A 19 4.52 -6.36 15.68
C ASN A 19 5.29 -6.62 14.37
N VAL A 20 5.89 -7.81 14.24
CA VAL A 20 6.71 -8.20 13.07
C VAL A 20 5.92 -8.12 11.77
N PHE A 21 4.70 -8.66 11.71
CA PHE A 21 3.89 -8.62 10.49
C PHE A 21 3.52 -7.20 10.06
N PHE A 22 3.23 -6.33 11.03
CA PHE A 22 2.96 -4.92 10.77
C PHE A 22 4.22 -4.18 10.28
N ALA A 23 5.38 -4.48 10.87
CA ALA A 23 6.66 -3.96 10.40
C ALA A 23 6.95 -4.41 8.96
N CYS A 24 6.81 -5.70 8.64
CA CYS A 24 7.00 -6.23 7.29
C CYS A 24 6.06 -5.54 6.29
N LEU A 25 4.78 -5.42 6.62
CA LEU A 25 3.79 -4.70 5.80
C LEU A 25 4.26 -3.28 5.49
N LEU A 26 4.69 -2.53 6.51
CA LEU A 26 5.14 -1.15 6.34
C LEU A 26 6.44 -1.05 5.54
N VAL A 27 7.37 -1.99 5.69
CA VAL A 27 8.60 -2.02 4.90
C VAL A 27 8.28 -2.26 3.42
N PHE A 28 7.44 -3.24 3.09
CA PHE A 28 7.05 -3.48 1.71
C PHE A 28 6.25 -2.31 1.14
N PHE A 29 5.37 -1.69 1.93
CA PHE A 29 4.59 -0.56 1.46
C PHE A 29 5.44 0.70 1.28
N ALA A 30 6.38 0.98 2.20
CA ALA A 30 7.36 2.04 2.03
C ALA A 30 8.28 1.80 0.83
N SER A 31 8.66 0.54 0.59
CA SER A 31 9.47 0.16 -0.58
C SER A 31 8.70 0.45 -1.88
N PHE A 32 7.43 0.05 -1.93
CA PHE A 32 6.55 0.34 -3.06
C PHE A 32 6.41 1.84 -3.35
N LEU A 33 6.27 2.67 -2.31
CA LEU A 33 6.05 4.11 -2.46
C LEU A 33 7.32 4.92 -2.78
N PHE A 34 8.47 4.54 -2.23
CA PHE A 34 9.64 5.42 -2.21
C PHE A 34 10.87 4.87 -2.94
N LEU A 35 10.87 3.61 -3.38
CA LEU A 35 11.95 3.09 -4.23
C LEU A 35 11.70 3.48 -5.70
N PRO A 36 12.77 3.80 -6.46
CA PRO A 36 12.65 4.09 -7.88
C PRO A 36 12.33 2.82 -8.68
N LYS A 37 11.72 2.99 -9.85
CA LYS A 37 11.42 1.91 -10.83
C LYS A 37 10.52 0.80 -10.28
N MET A 38 9.62 1.16 -9.36
CA MET A 38 8.60 0.25 -8.88
C MET A 38 7.41 0.23 -9.85
N HIS A 39 7.01 -0.97 -10.24
CA HIS A 39 5.76 -1.25 -10.92
C HIS A 39 4.64 -1.52 -9.91
N GLU A 40 3.41 -1.25 -10.30
CA GLU A 40 2.16 -1.49 -9.59
C GLU A 40 2.07 -2.92 -9.02
N ARG A 41 2.55 -3.93 -9.73
CA ARG A 41 2.60 -5.33 -9.27
C ARG A 41 3.41 -5.57 -7.99
N TYR A 42 4.36 -4.69 -7.66
CA TYR A 42 5.16 -4.81 -6.44
C TYR A 42 4.39 -4.44 -5.16
N MET A 43 3.13 -4.04 -5.27
CA MET A 43 2.24 -3.91 -4.12
C MET A 43 1.80 -5.28 -3.56
N TYR A 44 1.98 -6.37 -4.32
CA TYR A 44 1.56 -7.72 -3.91
C TYR A 44 2.04 -8.17 -2.52
N PRO A 45 3.32 -7.98 -2.11
CA PRO A 45 3.78 -8.35 -0.77
C PRO A 45 3.00 -7.63 0.35
N VAL A 46 2.51 -6.41 0.13
CA VAL A 46 1.66 -5.70 1.09
C VAL A 46 0.40 -6.51 1.38
N PHE A 47 -0.23 -7.07 0.35
CA PHE A 47 -1.44 -7.91 0.48
C PHE A 47 -1.18 -9.29 1.09
N VAL A 48 0.05 -9.81 0.99
CA VAL A 48 0.43 -11.06 1.68
C VAL A 48 0.52 -10.85 3.19
N PHE A 49 1.09 -9.73 3.63
CA PHE A 49 1.26 -9.45 5.07
C PHE A 49 0.01 -8.84 5.72
N PHE A 50 -0.85 -8.14 4.96
CA PHE A 50 -2.03 -7.46 5.50
C PHE A 50 -2.97 -8.37 6.30
N PRO A 51 -3.34 -9.58 5.84
CA PRO A 51 -4.22 -10.47 6.59
C PRO A 51 -3.72 -10.80 8.00
N PHE A 52 -2.41 -11.00 8.17
CA PHE A 52 -1.80 -11.23 9.49
C PHE A 52 -1.92 -10.00 10.40
N VAL A 53 -1.81 -8.80 9.83
CA VAL A 53 -2.05 -7.55 10.56
C VAL A 53 -3.53 -7.42 10.93
N LEU A 54 -4.45 -7.78 10.04
CA LEU A 54 -5.90 -7.72 10.30
C LEU A 54 -6.34 -8.65 11.43
N HIS A 55 -5.71 -9.80 11.59
CA HIS A 55 -6.00 -10.70 12.70
C HIS A 55 -5.84 -9.99 14.06
N LYS A 56 -4.79 -9.18 14.22
CA LYS A 56 -4.55 -8.39 15.45
C LYS A 56 -5.27 -7.04 15.46
N PHE A 57 -5.46 -6.42 14.28
CA PHE A 57 -6.02 -5.08 14.13
C PHE A 57 -7.20 -5.06 13.14
N PRO A 58 -8.36 -5.65 13.49
CA PRO A 58 -9.50 -5.81 12.57
C PRO A 58 -10.12 -4.47 12.13
N LYS A 59 -9.87 -3.38 12.86
CA LYS A 59 -10.29 -2.02 12.50
C LYS A 59 -9.65 -1.53 11.18
N LEU A 60 -8.57 -2.16 10.72
CA LEU A 60 -7.87 -1.80 9.48
C LEU A 60 -8.50 -2.42 8.22
N LYS A 61 -9.58 -3.21 8.35
CA LYS A 61 -10.24 -3.88 7.21
C LYS A 61 -10.64 -2.92 6.08
N ASN A 62 -11.11 -1.72 6.45
CA ASN A 62 -11.54 -0.73 5.45
C ASN A 62 -10.36 -0.29 4.58
N ILE A 63 -9.18 -0.14 5.16
CA ILE A 63 -7.96 0.23 4.43
C ILE A 63 -7.54 -0.92 3.52
N PHE A 64 -7.60 -2.16 4.00
CA PHE A 64 -7.35 -3.33 3.17
C PHE A 64 -8.25 -3.37 1.93
N PHE A 65 -9.56 -3.14 2.08
CA PHE A 65 -10.48 -3.11 0.95
C PHE A 65 -10.21 -1.95 -0.02
N VAL A 66 -9.94 -0.74 0.51
CA VAL A 66 -9.60 0.42 -0.33
C VAL A 66 -8.32 0.17 -1.13
N LEU A 67 -7.26 -0.33 -0.48
CA LEU A 67 -6.01 -0.67 -1.16
C LEU A 67 -6.20 -1.79 -2.17
N SER A 68 -7.00 -2.82 -1.85
CA SER A 68 -7.30 -3.92 -2.78
C SER A 68 -8.02 -3.43 -4.03
N LEU A 69 -8.98 -2.52 -3.87
CA LEU A 69 -9.70 -1.91 -4.99
C LEU A 69 -8.75 -1.09 -5.86
N ILE A 70 -7.91 -0.26 -5.25
CA ILE A 70 -6.91 0.55 -5.98
C ILE A 70 -5.92 -0.34 -6.72
N PHE A 71 -5.45 -1.40 -6.07
CA PHE A 71 -4.55 -2.36 -6.70
C PHE A 71 -5.21 -3.06 -7.89
N ALA A 72 -6.46 -3.46 -7.77
CA ALA A 72 -7.21 -4.05 -8.88
C ALA A 72 -7.41 -3.06 -10.05
N ILE A 73 -7.72 -1.79 -9.75
CA ILE A 73 -7.83 -0.72 -10.76
C ILE A 73 -6.48 -0.51 -11.45
N ASN A 74 -5.39 -0.41 -10.69
CA ASN A 74 -4.05 -0.24 -11.24
C ASN A 74 -3.65 -1.43 -12.13
N LEU A 75 -3.96 -2.66 -11.72
CA LEU A 75 -3.68 -3.85 -12.52
C LEU A 75 -4.50 -3.85 -13.82
N TYR A 76 -5.78 -3.45 -13.76
CA TYR A 76 -6.66 -3.36 -14.92
C TYR A 76 -6.22 -2.27 -15.91
N HIS A 77 -5.76 -1.12 -15.41
CA HIS A 77 -5.23 -0.04 -16.25
C HIS A 77 -4.01 -0.52 -17.09
N TRP A 78 -3.13 -1.34 -16.52
CA TRP A 78 -1.99 -1.90 -17.27
C TRP A 78 -2.33 -3.14 -18.10
N TRP A 79 -3.45 -3.80 -17.81
CA TRP A 79 -3.90 -4.99 -18.51
C TRP A 79 -5.39 -4.90 -18.78
N TRP A 80 -5.74 -4.23 -19.89
CA TRP A 80 -7.11 -3.95 -20.36
C TRP A 80 -7.87 -5.21 -20.81
N VAL A 81 -7.95 -6.22 -19.95
CA VAL A 81 -8.64 -7.49 -20.19
C VAL A 81 -9.57 -7.77 -19.01
N PRO A 82 -10.89 -7.89 -19.23
CA PRO A 82 -11.59 -7.70 -20.51
C PRO A 82 -11.62 -6.23 -20.95
N TYR A 83 -11.55 -5.98 -22.26
CA TYR A 83 -11.62 -4.61 -22.78
C TYR A 83 -13.04 -4.04 -22.62
N ILE A 84 -13.18 -3.00 -21.80
CA ILE A 84 -14.46 -2.30 -21.58
C ILE A 84 -14.32 -0.86 -22.08
N PRO A 85 -14.94 -0.49 -23.22
CA PRO A 85 -14.71 0.77 -23.91
C PRO A 85 -14.97 2.03 -23.08
N THR A 86 -15.88 1.97 -22.11
CA THR A 86 -16.23 3.09 -21.23
C THR A 86 -15.27 3.27 -20.06
N LEU A 87 -14.64 2.19 -19.59
CA LEU A 87 -13.74 2.21 -18.43
C LEU A 87 -12.31 2.59 -18.82
N VAL A 88 -11.87 2.20 -20.01
CA VAL A 88 -10.52 2.49 -20.52
C VAL A 88 -10.21 3.99 -20.48
N PRO A 89 -10.97 4.88 -21.16
CA PRO A 89 -10.66 6.31 -21.14
C PRO A 89 -10.84 6.95 -19.76
N PHE A 90 -11.66 6.37 -18.89
CA PHE A 90 -11.84 6.86 -17.52
C PHE A 90 -10.61 6.55 -16.66
N PHE A 91 -10.11 5.33 -16.70
CA PHE A 91 -8.92 4.92 -15.93
C PHE A 91 -7.61 5.42 -16.54
N ASP A 92 -7.61 5.85 -17.81
CA ASP A 92 -6.47 6.50 -18.47
C ASP A 92 -6.33 7.99 -18.11
N LEU A 93 -7.27 8.55 -17.32
CA LEU A 93 -7.16 9.91 -16.82
C LEU A 93 -6.02 10.01 -15.81
N GLU A 94 -5.09 10.95 -16.03
CA GLU A 94 -4.01 11.27 -15.08
C GLU A 94 -4.51 11.55 -13.66
N LEU A 95 -5.74 12.08 -13.53
CA LEU A 95 -6.40 12.30 -12.24
C LEU A 95 -6.59 11.01 -11.43
N VAL A 96 -6.90 9.89 -12.10
CA VAL A 96 -7.09 8.58 -11.45
C VAL A 96 -5.76 8.04 -10.94
N GLU A 97 -4.68 8.15 -11.72
CA GLU A 97 -3.35 7.71 -11.32
C GLU A 97 -2.83 8.52 -10.13
N ARG A 98 -2.94 9.85 -10.20
CA ARG A 98 -2.56 10.75 -9.12
C ARG A 98 -3.42 10.50 -7.88
N GLY A 99 -4.74 10.36 -8.06
CA GLY A 99 -5.67 10.04 -6.98
C GLY A 99 -5.32 8.73 -6.27
N SER A 100 -5.03 7.68 -7.03
CA SER A 100 -4.60 6.38 -6.51
C SER A 100 -3.30 6.49 -5.71
N SER A 101 -2.35 7.29 -6.20
CA SER A 101 -1.08 7.57 -5.50
C SER A 101 -1.31 8.31 -4.18
N PHE A 102 -2.18 9.33 -4.17
CA PHE A 102 -2.55 10.03 -2.94
C PHE A 102 -3.24 9.13 -1.92
N ILE A 103 -4.15 8.25 -2.36
CA ILE A 103 -4.81 7.32 -1.45
C ILE A 103 -3.81 6.31 -0.88
N ASN A 104 -2.89 5.78 -1.70
CA ASN A 104 -1.83 4.89 -1.22
C ASN A 104 -0.92 5.57 -0.19
N LEU A 105 -0.51 6.81 -0.44
CA LEU A 105 0.30 7.60 0.49
C LEU A 105 -0.47 7.90 1.79
N GLY A 106 -1.75 8.24 1.69
CA GLY A 106 -2.64 8.46 2.85
C GLY A 106 -2.83 7.19 3.69
N ALA A 107 -3.06 6.05 3.05
CA ALA A 107 -3.16 4.76 3.70
C ALA A 107 -1.86 4.36 4.40
N PHE A 108 -0.71 4.54 3.74
CA PHE A 108 0.60 4.31 4.35
C PHE A 108 0.81 5.19 5.58
N SER A 109 0.50 6.49 5.49
CA SER A 109 0.65 7.44 6.59
C SER A 109 -0.23 7.06 7.79
N TYR A 110 -1.47 6.66 7.54
CA TYR A 110 -2.37 6.17 8.59
C TYR A 110 -1.88 4.87 9.23
N LEU A 111 -1.40 3.92 8.42
CA LEU A 111 -0.85 2.66 8.92
C LEU A 111 0.40 2.87 9.76
N LEU A 112 1.27 3.80 9.36
CA LEU A 112 2.47 4.18 10.12
C LEU A 112 2.10 4.78 11.48
N TRP A 113 1.11 5.67 11.53
CA TRP A 113 0.59 6.22 12.78
C TRP A 113 -0.03 5.15 13.68
N LYS A 114 -0.80 4.22 13.11
CA LYS A 114 -1.36 3.08 13.87
C LYS A 114 -0.30 2.15 14.38
N TYR A 115 0.73 1.88 13.58
CA TYR A 115 1.87 1.10 14.03
C TYR A 115 2.56 1.81 15.20
N GLN A 116 2.76 3.13 15.17
CA GLN A 116 3.32 3.87 16.31
C GLN A 116 2.53 3.67 17.61
N LEU A 117 1.20 3.57 17.54
CA LEU A 117 0.34 3.38 18.72
C LEU A 117 0.21 1.92 19.19
N SER A 118 0.50 0.94 18.33
CA SER A 118 0.40 -0.49 18.65
C SER A 118 1.59 -1.03 19.43
#